data_AF-A0A1I0FFV9-F1
#
_entry.id   AF-A0A1I0FFV9-F1
#
_cell.length_a   1.000
_cell.length_b   1.000
_cell.length_c   1.000
_cell.angle_alpha   90.00
_cell.angle_beta   90.00
_cell.angle_gamma   90.00
#
_symmetry.space_group_name_H-M   'P 1'
#
loop_
_entity.id
_entity.type
_entity.pdbx_description
1 polymer ?
#
loop_
_entity_poly.entity_id
_entity_poly.type
_entity_poly.pdbx_seq_one_letter_code
_entity_poly.pdbx_strand_id
1 'polypeptide(L)'
;MNDLITYDQAYDLANILIKKATKEELAECARLLALNLAHHQVKHGEIAVIDTLTLLRSFECTEEHLNVLMEGMLNLIGVLVNVCGGVGQAKH
;
A
#
# COMPACT_ATOMS: atom_id res chain seq x y z
N MET A 1 11.75 -20.21 6.62
CA MET A 1 10.58 -19.80 5.83
C MET A 1 10.22 -18.44 6.37
N ASN A 2 10.28 -17.42 5.51
CA ASN A 2 10.26 -15.99 5.82
C ASN A 2 9.34 -15.66 7.01
N ASP A 3 9.84 -14.96 8.03
CA ASP A 3 8.96 -14.34 9.02
C ASP A 3 8.06 -13.37 8.26
N LEU A 4 6.83 -13.80 7.94
CA LEU A 4 5.84 -12.94 7.31
C LEU A 4 5.61 -11.79 8.30
N ILE A 5 5.93 -10.57 7.86
CA ILE A 5 5.54 -9.38 8.58
C ILE A 5 4.04 -9.43 8.85
N THR A 6 3.63 -9.09 10.07
CA THR A 6 2.19 -9.03 10.40
C THR A 6 1.57 -7.77 9.79
N TYR A 7 0.23 -7.73 9.72
CA TYR A 7 -0.47 -6.53 9.29
C TYR A 7 -0.11 -5.31 10.14
N ASP A 8 -0.03 -5.47 11.46
CA ASP A 8 0.36 -4.39 12.39
C ASP A 8 1.78 -3.88 12.10
N GLN A 9 2.73 -4.79 11.85
CA GLN A 9 4.11 -4.43 11.49
C GLN A 9 4.17 -3.69 10.15
N ALA A 10 3.38 -4.12 9.17
CA ALA A 10 3.28 -3.44 7.88
C ALA A 10 2.65 -2.04 8.04
N TYR A 11 1.59 -1.92 8.85
CA TYR A 11 0.92 -0.66 9.16
C TYR A 11 1.87 0.33 9.83
N ASP A 12 2.64 -0.11 10.82
CA ASP A 12 3.63 0.71 11.52
C ASP A 12 4.76 1.17 10.59
N LEU A 13 5.26 0.27 9.73
CA LEU A 13 6.28 0.62 8.75
C LEU A 13 5.78 1.66 7.75
N ALA A 14 4.55 1.49 7.24
CA ALA A 14 3.92 2.48 6.37
C ALA A 14 3.80 3.85 7.07
N ASN A 15 3.38 3.89 8.33
CA ASN A 15 3.33 5.14 9.10
C ASN A 15 4.69 5.81 9.25
N ILE A 16 5.76 5.04 9.47
CA ILE A 16 7.13 5.57 9.55
C ILE A 16 7.54 6.18 8.21
N LEU A 17 7.25 5.52 7.09
CA LEU A 17 7.57 6.00 5.75
C LEU A 17 6.76 7.25 5.39
N ILE A 18 5.45 7.25 5.66
CA ILE A 18 4.56 8.40 5.43
C ILE A 18 5.04 9.64 6.20
N LYS A 19 5.45 9.47 7.45
CA LYS A 19 5.98 10.57 8.27
C LYS A 19 7.30 11.15 7.75
N LYS A 20 8.10 10.34 7.05
CA LYS A 20 9.39 10.75 6.49
C LYS A 20 9.28 11.36 5.10
N ALA A 21 8.27 10.95 4.33
CA ALA A 21 8.06 11.39 2.97
C ALA A 21 7.69 12.87 2.89
N THR A 22 8.24 13.55 1.88
CA THR A 22 7.84 14.89 1.46
C THR A 22 6.45 14.86 0.81
N LYS A 23 5.84 16.05 0.63
CA LYS A 23 4.53 16.15 -0.04
C LYS A 23 4.60 15.68 -1.49
N GLU A 24 5.71 15.96 -2.16
CA GLU A 24 5.97 15.58 -3.54
C GLU A 24 6.10 14.06 -3.67
N GLU A 25 6.80 13.41 -2.74
CA GLU A 25 6.92 11.95 -2.69
C GLU A 25 5.59 11.27 -2.38
N LEU A 26 4.79 11.82 -1.46
CA LEU A 26 3.43 11.31 -1.21
C LEU A 26 2.52 11.47 -2.43
N ALA A 27 2.61 12.61 -3.14
CA ALA A 27 1.85 12.84 -4.36
C ALA A 27 2.23 11.85 -5.46
N GLU A 28 3.53 11.57 -5.62
CA GLU A 28 4.00 10.59 -6.60
C GLU A 28 3.61 9.15 -6.21
N CYS A 29 3.71 8.80 -4.92
CA CYS A 29 3.23 7.53 -4.40
C CYS A 29 1.74 7.32 -4.71
N ALA A 30 0.90 8.35 -4.50
CA ALA A 30 -0.53 8.28 -4.80
C ALA A 30 -0.80 8.08 -6.31
N ARG A 31 -0.04 8.75 -7.20
CA ARG A 31 -0.16 8.56 -8.66
C ARG A 31 0.18 7.14 -9.08
N LEU A 32 1.26 6.58 -8.54
CA LEU A 32 1.68 5.21 -8.84
C LEU A 32 0.67 4.19 -8.34
N LEU A 33 0.09 4.39 -7.15
CA LEU A 33 -0.96 3.51 -6.64
C LEU A 33 -2.25 3.60 -7.48
N ALA A 34 -2.64 4.79 -7.93
CA ALA A 34 -3.76 4.96 -8.83
C ALA A 34 -3.54 4.24 -10.17
N LEU A 35 -2.31 4.30 -10.72
CA LEU A 35 -1.95 3.58 -11.93
C LEU A 35 -1.98 2.06 -11.73
N ASN A 36 -1.47 1.56 -10.61
CA ASN A 36 -1.51 0.14 -10.27
C ASN A 36 -2.96 -0.37 -10.15
N LEU A 37 -3.84 0.41 -9.52
CA LEU A 37 -5.25 0.08 -9.41
C LEU A 37 -5.94 0.06 -10.77
N ALA A 38 -5.73 1.08 -11.61
CA ALA A 38 -6.31 1.14 -12.95
C ALA A 38 -5.83 -0.02 -13.83
N HIS A 39 -4.54 -0.37 -13.76
CA HIS A 39 -3.98 -1.52 -14.49
C HIS A 39 -4.59 -2.84 -14.02
N HIS A 40 -4.80 -3.00 -12.72
CA HIS A 40 -5.50 -4.17 -12.18
C HIS A 40 -6.95 -4.24 -12.68
N GLN A 41 -7.68 -3.12 -12.65
CA GLN A 41 -9.07 -3.05 -13.12
C GLN A 41 -9.21 -3.39 -14.60
N VAL A 42 -8.29 -2.91 -15.46
CA VAL A 42 -8.26 -3.25 -16.88
C VAL A 42 -8.06 -4.75 -17.11
N LYS A 43 -7.27 -5.42 -16.27
CA LYS A 43 -6.95 -6.85 -16.42
C LYS A 43 -7.96 -7.79 -15.79
N HIS A 44 -8.60 -7.37 -14.70
CA HIS A 44 -9.38 -8.26 -13.84
C HIS A 44 -10.83 -7.81 -13.61
N GLY A 45 -11.25 -6.67 -14.18
CA GLY A 45 -12.58 -6.09 -14.02
C GLY A 45 -12.62 -4.97 -12.97
N GLU A 46 -13.71 -4.19 -12.97
CA GLU A 46 -13.88 -3.08 -12.04
C GLU A 46 -14.00 -3.54 -10.59
N ILE A 47 -13.24 -2.90 -9.71
CA ILE A 47 -13.46 -2.95 -8.26
C ILE A 47 -14.19 -1.66 -7.90
N ALA A 48 -15.42 -1.77 -7.38
CA ALA A 48 -16.19 -0.60 -7.01
C ALA A 48 -15.55 0.08 -5.78
N VAL A 49 -15.21 1.36 -5.92
CA VAL A 49 -14.57 2.17 -4.84
C VAL A 49 -15.38 2.15 -3.55
N ILE A 50 -16.72 2.03 -3.66
CA ILE A 50 -17.62 1.98 -2.52
C ILE A 50 -17.44 0.70 -1.69
N ASP A 51 -17.08 -0.41 -2.33
CA ASP A 51 -16.85 -1.69 -1.66
C ASP A 51 -15.54 -1.67 -0.89
N THR A 52 -14.49 -1.05 -1.45
CA THR A 52 -13.21 -0.84 -0.76
C THR A 52 -13.36 0.07 0.47
N LEU A 53 -14.15 1.15 0.36
CA LEU A 53 -14.43 2.04 1.49
C LEU A 53 -15.29 1.37 2.56
N THR A 54 -16.22 0.50 2.16
CA THR A 54 -17.05 -0.27 3.09
C THR A 54 -16.20 -1.29 3.83
N LEU A 55 -15.27 -1.95 3.14
CA LEU A 55 -14.31 -2.87 3.74
C LEU A 55 -13.43 -2.22 4.81
N LEU A 56 -12.94 -1.00 4.54
CA LEU A 56 -12.16 -0.23 5.52
C LEU A 56 -12.98 0.21 6.75
N ARG A 57 -14.31 0.22 6.64
CA ARG A 57 -15.24 0.68 7.68
C ARG A 57 -15.93 -0.45 8.43
N SER A 58 -15.83 -1.69 7.95
CA SER A 58 -16.50 -2.83 8.58
C SER A 58 -15.69 -3.36 9.76
N PHE A 59 -16.33 -3.54 10.91
CA PHE A 59 -15.72 -4.08 12.13
C PHE A 59 -15.44 -5.60 12.04
N GLU A 60 -16.00 -6.30 11.07
CA GLU A 60 -15.76 -7.72 10.81
C GLU A 60 -14.92 -7.89 9.53
N CYS A 61 -13.60 -7.80 9.66
CA CYS A 61 -12.69 -8.23 8.61
C CYS A 61 -12.58 -9.76 8.64
N THR A 62 -13.01 -10.43 7.57
CA THR A 62 -12.73 -11.85 7.37
C THR A 62 -11.23 -12.05 7.10
N GLU A 63 -10.75 -13.28 7.18
CA GLU A 63 -9.36 -13.61 6.84
C GLU A 63 -9.02 -13.23 5.39
N GLU A 64 -9.97 -13.40 4.47
CA GLU A 64 -9.85 -12.98 3.07
C GLU A 64 -9.71 -11.45 2.95
N HIS A 65 -10.48 -10.69 3.74
CA HIS A 65 -10.36 -9.25 3.80
C HIS A 65 -9.00 -8.80 4.38
N LEU A 66 -8.50 -9.49 5.40
CA LEU A 66 -7.18 -9.22 5.97
C LEU A 66 -6.06 -9.47 4.95
N ASN A 67 -6.16 -10.53 4.15
CA ASN A 67 -5.19 -10.80 3.09
C ASN A 67 -5.19 -9.68 2.04
N VAL A 68 -6.36 -9.22 1.60
CA VAL A 68 -6.48 -8.10 0.65
C VAL A 68 -5.89 -6.81 1.25
N LEU A 69 -6.18 -6.52 2.51
CA LEU A 69 -5.63 -5.36 3.21
C LEU A 69 -4.11 -5.44 3.36
N MET A 70 -3.58 -6.64 3.63
CA MET A 70 -2.15 -6.88 3.74
C MET A 70 -1.44 -6.66 2.41
N GLU A 71 -1.95 -7.22 1.32
CA GLU A 71 -1.39 -7.01 -0.03
C GLU A 71 -1.45 -5.53 -0.43
N GLY A 72 -2.55 -4.83 -0.13
CA GLY A 72 -2.65 -3.39 -0.32
C GLY A 72 -1.59 -2.61 0.46
N MET A 73 -1.34 -3.00 1.71
CA MET A 73 -0.33 -2.38 2.57
C MET A 73 1.09 -2.61 2.05
N LEU A 74 1.41 -3.84 1.60
CA LEU A 74 2.71 -4.16 1.01
C LEU A 74 2.97 -3.35 -0.26
N ASN A 75 1.96 -3.18 -1.10
CA ASN A 75 2.05 -2.33 -2.29
C ASN A 75 2.34 -0.87 -1.92
N LEU A 76 1.63 -0.32 -0.93
CA LEU A 76 1.89 1.03 -0.42
C LEU A 76 3.33 1.18 0.08
N ILE A 77 3.81 0.25 0.91
CA ILE A 77 5.19 0.25 1.43
C ILE A 77 6.20 0.20 0.29
N GLY A 78 6.02 -0.70 -0.68
CA GLY A 78 6.93 -0.85 -1.81
C GLY A 78 7.04 0.44 -2.64
N VAL A 79 5.91 1.09 -2.93
CA VAL A 79 5.89 2.37 -3.64
C VAL A 79 6.52 3.50 -2.80
N LEU A 80 6.20 3.59 -1.51
CA LEU A 80 6.80 4.57 -0.61
C LEU A 80 8.32 4.43 -0.54
N VAL A 81 8.83 3.21 -0.38
CA VAL A 81 10.28 2.94 -0.36
C VAL A 81 10.91 3.37 -1.68
N ASN A 82 10.29 3.05 -2.82
CA ASN A 82 10.81 3.41 -4.13
C ASN A 82 10.87 4.94 -4.34
N VAL A 83 9.78 5.64 -4.02
CA VAL A 83 9.67 7.09 -4.25
C VAL A 83 10.53 7.88 -3.27
N CYS A 84 10.68 7.43 -2.02
CA CYS A 84 11.54 8.07 -1.02
C CYS A 84 13.04 7.80 -1.22
N GLY A 85 13.45 7.24 -2.38
CA GLY A 85 14.86 7.03 -2.74
C GLY A 85 15.48 5.71 -2.26
N GLY A 86 14.66 4.74 -1.86
CA GLY A 86 15.11 3.47 -1.30
C GLY A 86 15.75 3.66 0.08
N VAL A 87 15.61 2.69 0.98
CA VAL A 87 16.46 2.64 2.18
C VAL A 87 17.88 2.33 1.70
N GLY A 88 18.65 3.37 1.35
CA GLY A 88 20.08 3.29 1.09
C GLY A 88 20.53 3.11 -0.37
N GLN A 89 20.19 4.02 -1.28
CA GLN A 89 21.12 4.33 -2.37
C GLN A 89 21.78 5.69 -2.12
N ALA A 90 22.88 5.64 -1.38
CA ALA A 90 23.90 6.67 -1.47
C ALA A 90 24.36 6.73 -2.94
N LYS A 91 24.06 7.85 -3.59
CA LYS A 91 24.61 8.18 -4.91
C LYS A 91 26.13 8.28 -4.75
N HIS A 92 26.87 7.37 -5.38
CA HIS A 92 28.30 7.49 -5.65
C HIS A 92 28.48 7.94 -7.09
#